data_AF-A0A9N9NWE3-F1
#
_entry.id   AF-A0A9N9NWE3-F1
#
_cell.length_a   1.000
_cell.length_b   1.000
_cell.length_c   1.000
_cell.angle_alpha   90.00
_cell.angle_beta   90.00
_cell.angle_gamma   90.00
#
_symmetry.space_group_name_H-M   'P 1'
#
loop_
_entity.id
_entity.type
_entity.pdbx_description
1 polymer ?
#
loop_
_entity_poly.entity_id
_entity_poly.type
_entity_poly.pdbx_seq_one_letter_code
_entity_poly.pdbx_strand_id
1 'polypeptide(L)' 'DVMLTALRAKFTQNEDLKEILLGTGDSQLVEASPTDSYWGNARKSDGTEGKNMLGILLMQVRDELRIKDSQ' A
#
# COMPACT_ATOMS: atom_id res chain seq x y z
N ASP A 1 -2.12 8.27 -10.21
CA ASP A 1 -3.01 7.44 -11.03
C ASP A 1 -2.34 6.15 -11.51
N VAL A 2 -1.28 6.23 -12.32
CA VAL A 2 -0.56 5.04 -12.87
C VAL A 2 -0.21 3.96 -11.83
N MET A 3 0.42 4.34 -10.71
CA MET A 3 0.82 3.38 -9.68
C MET A 3 -0.36 2.70 -8.98
N LEU A 4 -1.47 3.43 -8.76
CA LEU A 4 -2.67 2.83 -8.17
C LEU A 4 -3.28 1.80 -9.12
N THR A 5 -3.35 2.10 -10.42
CA THR A 5 -3.79 1.16 -11.45
C THR A 5 -2.90 -0.09 -11.52
N ALA A 6 -1.58 0.09 -11.44
CA ALA A 6 -0.64 -1.03 -11.42
C ALA A 6 -0.80 -1.91 -10.16
N LEU A 7 -0.99 -1.30 -8.99
CA LEU A 7 -1.23 -2.03 -7.74
C LEU A 7 -2.54 -2.82 -7.81
N ARG A 8 -3.63 -2.20 -8.28
CA ARG A 8 -4.90 -2.89 -8.52
C ARG A 8 -4.69 -4.12 -9.42
N ALA A 9 -4.07 -3.93 -10.59
CA ALA A 9 -3.79 -5.03 -11.51
C ALA A 9 -2.98 -6.15 -10.83
N LYS A 10 -1.90 -5.80 -10.13
CA LYS A 10 -1.03 -6.75 -9.40
C LYS A 10 -1.83 -7.61 -8.42
N PHE A 11 -2.68 -7.01 -7.60
CA PHE A 11 -3.44 -7.74 -6.58
C PHE A 11 -4.72 -8.39 -7.10
N THR A 12 -5.22 -8.01 -8.29
CA THR A 12 -6.35 -8.72 -8.93
C THR A 12 -5.91 -9.87 -9.83
N GLN A 13 -4.66 -9.87 -10.31
CA GLN A 13 -4.13 -10.92 -11.19
C GLN A 13 -3.48 -12.08 -10.43
N ASN A 14 -3.17 -11.89 -9.14
CA ASN A 14 -2.42 -12.84 -8.32
C ASN A 14 -3.17 -13.03 -7.00
N GLU A 15 -3.93 -14.12 -6.88
CA GLU A 15 -4.79 -14.40 -5.70
C GLU A 15 -3.98 -14.60 -4.41
N ASP A 16 -2.79 -15.20 -4.50
CA ASP A 16 -1.86 -15.35 -3.37
C ASP A 16 -1.46 -13.99 -2.78
N LEU A 17 -1.14 -13.02 -3.64
CA LEU A 17 -0.80 -11.67 -3.22
C LEU A 17 -2.02 -10.93 -2.66
N LYS A 18 -3.21 -11.16 -3.23
CA LYS A 18 -4.49 -10.62 -2.73
C LYS A 18 -4.73 -11.09 -1.29
N GLU A 19 -4.63 -12.40 -1.05
CA GLU A 19 -4.81 -13.00 0.27
C GLU A 19 -3.81 -12.45 1.28
N ILE A 20 -2.54 -12.31 0.89
CA ILE A 20 -1.51 -11.69 1.74
C ILE A 20 -1.91 -10.25 2.11
N LEU A 21 -2.35 -9.45 1.14
CA LEU A 21 -2.74 -8.05 1.38
C LEU A 21 -3.97 -7.96 2.29
N LEU A 22 -4.99 -8.78 2.06
CA LEU A 22 -6.18 -8.85 2.90
C LEU A 22 -5.87 -9.36 4.32
N GLY A 23 -4.94 -10.31 4.43
CA GLY A 23 -4.46 -10.88 5.68
C GLY A 23 -3.75 -9.87 6.59
N THR A 24 -3.38 -8.69 6.08
CA THR A 24 -2.88 -7.59 6.93
C THR A 24 -3.96 -7.01 7.87
N GLY A 25 -5.22 -7.37 7.66
CA GLY A 25 -6.33 -6.88 8.48
C GLY A 25 -6.39 -5.35 8.40
N ASP A 26 -6.61 -4.71 9.54
CA ASP A 26 -6.67 -3.24 9.64
C ASP A 26 -5.32 -2.61 10.02
N SER A 27 -4.24 -3.39 9.95
CA SER A 27 -2.89 -2.92 10.25
C SER A 27 -2.49 -1.82 9.28
N GLN A 28 -1.76 -0.83 9.79
CA GLN A 28 -1.14 0.20 8.97
C GLN A 28 0.05 -0.39 8.21
N LEU A 29 0.11 -0.16 6.90
CA LEU A 29 1.23 -0.58 6.06
C LEU A 29 2.21 0.58 5.87
N VAL A 30 3.48 0.32 6.18
CA VAL A 30 4.57 1.30 6.04
C VAL A 30 5.67 0.72 5.17
N GLU A 31 5.97 1.39 4.07
CA GLU A 31 7.19 1.14 3.29
C GLU A 31 8.36 1.78 4.06
N ALA A 32 9.16 0.92 4.68
CA ALA A 32 10.22 1.32 5.60
C ALA A 32 11.56 1.56 4.87
N SER A 33 11.53 2.36 3.79
CA SER A 33 12.76 2.77 3.11
C SER A 33 13.47 3.89 3.88
N PRO A 34 14.76 3.74 4.20
CA PRO A 34 15.53 4.80 4.86
C PRO A 34 15.88 5.96 3.92
N THR A 35 15.69 5.79 2.61
CA THR A 35 16.12 6.77 1.59
C THR A 35 14.97 7.31 0.75
N ASP A 36 13.83 6.61 0.67
CA ASP A 36 12.66 7.06 -0.09
C ASP A 36 11.68 7.83 0.80
N SER A 37 11.59 9.13 0.60
CA SER A 37 10.68 10.01 1.36
C SER A 37 9.33 10.25 0.67
N TYR A 38 9.12 9.70 -0.52
CA TYR A 38 7.85 9.80 -1.24
C TYR A 38 7.06 8.49 -1.16
N TRP A 39 7.64 7.38 -1.61
CA TRP A 39 7.00 6.08 -1.51
C TRP A 39 7.14 5.48 -0.11
N GLY A 40 8.25 5.79 0.56
CA GLY A 40 8.60 5.33 1.89
C GLY A 40 8.44 6.33 3.02
N ASN A 41 8.85 5.90 4.21
CA ASN A 41 8.82 6.68 5.43
C ASN A 41 10.15 7.39 5.76
N ALA A 42 11.09 7.48 4.80
CA ALA A 42 12.41 8.06 5.05
C ALA A 42 12.31 9.43 5.73
N ARG A 43 13.00 9.55 6.86
CA ARG A 43 13.04 10.80 7.64
C ARG A 43 13.89 11.83 6.92
N LYS A 44 13.35 13.02 6.71
CA LYS A 44 14.05 14.16 6.11
C LYS A 44 14.90 14.90 7.13
N SER A 45 15.81 15.73 6.64
CA SER A 45 16.75 16.52 7.44
C SER A 45 16.07 17.49 8.42
N ASP A 46 14.84 17.91 8.12
CA ASP A 46 14.00 18.77 8.95
C ASP A 46 13.21 18.01 10.03
N GLY A 47 13.41 16.69 10.13
CA GLY A 47 12.70 15.81 11.08
C GLY A 47 11.34 15.34 10.59
N THR A 48 10.88 15.74 9.41
CA THR A 48 9.61 15.26 8.85
C THR A 48 9.72 13.82 8.34
N GLU A 49 8.63 13.05 8.47
CA GLU A 49 8.57 11.68 7.99
C GLU A 49 8.21 11.62 6.50
N GLY A 50 8.68 10.57 5.83
CA GLY A 50 8.35 10.30 4.43
C GLY A 50 6.84 10.07 4.25
N LYS A 51 6.35 10.31 3.03
CA LYS A 51 4.91 10.29 2.75
C LYS A 51 4.29 8.91 2.82
N ASN A 52 5.07 7.83 2.79
CA ASN A 52 4.59 6.45 2.77
C ASN A 52 3.50 6.22 1.71
N MET A 53 3.65 6.82 0.51
CA MET A 53 2.61 6.76 -0.52
C MET A 53 2.32 5.32 -0.94
N LEU A 54 3.31 4.42 -0.91
CA LEU A 54 3.09 3.01 -1.28
C LEU A 54 2.19 2.33 -0.25
N GLY A 55 2.49 2.49 1.05
CA GLY A 55 1.65 1.95 2.12
C GLY A 55 0.22 2.47 2.06
N ILE A 56 0.05 3.77 1.80
CA ILE A 56 -1.27 4.40 1.63
C ILE A 56 -2.04 3.77 0.45
N LEU A 57 -1.41 3.65 -0.72
CA LEU A 57 -2.08 3.06 -1.89
C LEU A 57 -2.39 1.57 -1.69
N LEU A 58 -1.52 0.82 -1.01
CA LEU A 58 -1.79 -0.59 -0.67
C LEU A 58 -3.00 -0.74 0.25
N MET A 59 -3.12 0.11 1.26
CA MET A 59 -4.30 0.12 2.14
C MET A 59 -5.58 0.50 1.37
N GLN A 60 -5.49 1.48 0.45
CA GLN A 60 -6.61 1.81 -0.43
C GLN A 60 -7.04 0.60 -1.29
N VAL A 61 -6.09 -0.09 -1.91
CA VAL A 61 -6.38 -1.28 -2.73
C VAL A 61 -6.97 -2.41 -1.88
N ARG A 62 -6.46 -2.61 -0.65
CA ARG A 62 -7.02 -3.59 0.30
C ARG A 62 -8.50 -3.31 0.57
N ASP A 63 -8.85 -2.05 0.83
CA ASP A 63 -10.23 -1.67 1.15
C ASP A 63 -11.14 -1.84 -0.07
N GLU A 64 -10.66 -1.53 -1.28
CA GLU A 64 -11.39 -1.78 -2.53
C GLU A 64 -11.65 -3.28 -2.77
N LEU A 65 -10.69 -4.14 -2.45
CA LEU A 65 -10.83 -5.60 -2.59
C LEU A 65 -11.82 -6.18 -1.57
N ARG A 66 -11.83 -5.69 -0.34
CA ARG A 66 -12.80 -6.12 0.70
C ARG A 66 -14.24 -5.85 0.30
N ILE A 67 -14.50 -4.70 -0.32
CA ILE A 67 -15.84 -4.33 -0.80
C ILE A 67 -16.28 -5.29 -1.91
N LYS A 68 -15.38 -5.65 -2.83
CA LYS A 68 -15.68 -6.59 -3.92
C LYS A 68 -15.96 -8.01 -3.45
N ASP A 69 -15.26 -8.49 -2.43
CA ASP A 69 -15.47 -9.85 -1.89
C ASP A 69 -16.71 -9.96 -0.99
N SER A 70 -17.24 -8.82 -0.54
CA SER A 70 -18.48 -8.75 0.26
C SER A 70 -19.75 -8.60 -0.59
N GLN A 71 -19.62 -8.60 -1.93
CA GLN A 71 -20.70 -8.53 -2.92
C GLN A 71 -20.94 -9.92 -3.54
#